data_AF-A0A1E3LN39-F1
#
_entry.id   AF-A0A1E3LN39-F1
#
_cell.length_a   1.000
_cell.length_b   1.000
_cell.length_c   1.000
_cell.angle_alpha   90.00
_cell.angle_beta   90.00
_cell.angle_gamma   90.00
#
_symmetry.space_group_name_H-M   'P 1'
#
loop_
_entity.id
_entity.type
_entity.pdbx_description
1 polymer ?
#
loop_
_entity_poly.entity_id
_entity_poly.type
_entity_poly.pdbx_seq_one_letter_code
_entity_poly.pdbx_strand_id
1 'polypeptide(L)'
;MSESIGGTLNSVTTQQQEPEPAIALVRLLQQHRFDLSTEKHLQAEIEDVLLKAGITFEREKRLSAGDIPDFLVAGGVVVECKIRDKSRKIEVFKQLQRYAQHPSVSAIVLASNMAMGLPPDINGKPVYAASLSRGWI
;
A
#
# COMPACT_ATOMS: atom_id res chain seq x y z
N MET A 1 -23.87 -41.82 -38.86
CA MET A 1 -24.05 -40.36 -38.97
C MET A 1 -24.13 -39.85 -37.53
N SER A 2 -22.99 -39.54 -36.90
CA SER A 2 -22.28 -38.23 -36.97
C SER A 2 -23.11 -37.16 -36.24
N GLU A 3 -22.68 -36.46 -35.18
CA GLU A 3 -21.33 -36.11 -34.71
C GLU A 3 -21.30 -35.83 -33.20
N SER A 4 -20.11 -36.02 -32.62
CA SER A 4 -19.66 -35.43 -31.36
C SER A 4 -19.57 -33.91 -31.45
N ILE A 5 -19.93 -33.18 -30.38
CA ILE A 5 -19.42 -31.84 -30.07
C ILE A 5 -19.38 -31.74 -28.53
N GLY A 6 -18.22 -31.82 -27.87
CA GLY A 6 -17.30 -30.69 -27.67
C GLY A 6 -17.94 -29.73 -26.65
N GLY A 7 -17.61 -29.76 -25.36
CA GLY A 7 -16.28 -29.43 -24.85
C GLY A 7 -16.11 -27.91 -24.82
N THR A 8 -16.62 -27.24 -23.79
CA THR A 8 -16.14 -25.90 -23.41
C THR A 8 -16.23 -25.77 -21.90
N LEU A 9 -15.18 -26.22 -21.22
CA LEU A 9 -14.85 -25.74 -19.89
C LEU A 9 -14.52 -24.24 -20.05
N ASN A 10 -15.41 -23.38 -19.56
CA ASN A 10 -15.09 -21.97 -19.42
C ASN A 10 -14.00 -21.84 -18.36
N SER A 11 -12.75 -21.83 -18.82
CA SER A 11 -11.61 -21.33 -18.07
C SER A 11 -11.91 -19.87 -17.73
N VAL A 12 -12.43 -19.62 -16.54
CA VAL A 12 -12.39 -18.29 -15.93
C VAL A 12 -10.92 -18.01 -15.73
N THR A 13 -10.32 -17.33 -16.71
CA THR A 13 -8.98 -16.76 -16.62
C THR A 13 -8.95 -15.93 -15.34
N THR A 14 -8.26 -16.43 -14.33
CA THR A 14 -7.84 -15.67 -13.15
C THR A 14 -6.96 -14.54 -13.67
N GLN A 15 -7.58 -13.43 -14.08
CA GLN A 15 -6.86 -12.20 -14.26
C GLN A 15 -6.34 -11.83 -12.88
N GLN A 16 -5.02 -11.96 -12.73
CA GLN A 16 -4.28 -11.46 -11.59
C GLN A 16 -4.57 -9.96 -11.51
N GLN A 17 -5.53 -9.59 -10.66
CA GLN A 17 -5.84 -8.20 -10.40
C GLN A 17 -4.60 -7.63 -9.72
N GLU A 18 -3.83 -6.81 -10.44
CA GLU A 18 -2.96 -5.85 -9.75
C GLU A 18 -3.81 -5.10 -8.73
N PRO A 19 -3.31 -4.79 -7.53
CA PRO A 19 -4.10 -4.15 -6.51
C PRO A 19 -4.40 -2.70 -6.93
N GLU A 20 -5.41 -2.53 -7.78
CA GLU A 20 -6.01 -1.27 -8.22
C GLU A 20 -6.16 -0.28 -7.05
N PRO A 21 -6.61 -0.71 -5.83
CA PRO A 21 -6.67 0.18 -4.68
C PRO A 21 -5.32 0.76 -4.27
N ALA A 22 -4.22 0.00 -4.34
CA ALA A 22 -2.89 0.47 -3.93
C ALA A 22 -2.31 1.48 -4.95
N ILE A 23 -2.48 1.23 -6.25
CA ILE A 23 -2.03 2.15 -7.29
C ILE A 23 -2.82 3.46 -7.25
N ALA A 24 -4.15 3.37 -7.10
CA ALA A 24 -5.01 4.54 -6.92
C ALA A 24 -4.60 5.35 -5.69
N LEU A 25 -4.29 4.66 -4.58
CA LEU A 25 -3.82 5.29 -3.36
C LEU A 25 -2.48 6.01 -3.53
N VAL A 26 -1.51 5.39 -4.21
CA VAL A 26 -0.22 6.03 -4.52
C VAL A 26 -0.46 7.33 -5.30
N ARG A 27 -1.30 7.30 -6.33
CA ARG A 27 -1.63 8.50 -7.13
C ARG A 27 -2.31 9.58 -6.29
N LEU A 28 -3.29 9.18 -5.48
CA LEU A 28 -3.99 10.11 -4.58
C LEU A 28 -2.99 10.82 -3.66
N LEU A 29 -2.12 10.08 -2.98
CA LEU A 29 -1.15 10.65 -2.06
C LEU A 29 -0.15 11.55 -2.79
N GLN A 30 0.37 11.14 -3.94
CA GLN A 30 1.33 11.94 -4.71
C GLN A 30 0.77 13.27 -5.23
N GLN A 31 -0.56 13.38 -5.39
CA GLN A 31 -1.24 14.61 -5.82
C GLN A 31 -1.40 15.64 -4.70
N HIS A 32 -1.15 15.25 -3.44
CA HIS A 32 -1.31 16.14 -2.28
C HIS A 32 0.02 16.71 -1.80
N ARG A 33 -0.06 17.82 -1.07
CA ARG A 33 1.06 18.38 -0.32
C ARG A 33 0.83 18.08 1.14
N PHE A 34 1.86 17.53 1.78
CA PHE A 34 1.81 17.15 3.18
C PHE A 34 2.78 17.97 4.04
N ASP A 35 2.42 18.20 5.29
CA ASP A 35 3.31 18.62 6.36
C ASP A 35 4.22 17.45 6.77
N LEU A 36 5.47 17.54 6.34
CA LEU A 36 6.52 16.55 6.61
C LEU A 36 7.36 16.90 7.84
N SER A 37 6.85 17.74 8.76
CA SER A 37 7.53 18.08 10.01
C SER A 37 7.59 16.89 10.98
N THR A 38 6.52 16.10 11.08
CA THR A 38 6.43 14.92 11.95
C THR A 38 5.60 13.81 11.32
N GLU A 39 5.88 12.55 11.70
CA GLU A 39 5.10 11.41 11.22
C GLU A 39 3.64 11.51 11.71
N LYS A 40 3.41 12.05 12.90
CA LYS A 40 2.06 12.31 13.43
C LYS A 40 1.27 13.31 12.58
N HIS A 41 1.89 14.40 12.14
CA HIS A 41 1.24 15.38 11.26
C HIS A 41 0.96 14.77 9.89
N LEU A 42 1.94 14.06 9.32
CA LEU A 42 1.79 13.35 8.06
C LEU A 42 0.63 12.33 8.12
N GLN A 43 0.55 11.52 9.18
CA GLN A 43 -0.55 10.59 9.38
C GLN A 43 -1.90 11.32 9.46
N ALA A 44 -2.01 12.40 10.24
CA ALA A 44 -3.25 13.16 10.35
C ALA A 44 -3.71 13.75 9.01
N GLU A 45 -2.80 14.26 8.20
CA GLU A 45 -3.16 14.79 6.88
C GLU A 45 -3.48 13.68 5.86
N ILE A 46 -2.82 12.52 5.93
CA ILE A 46 -3.19 11.35 5.12
C ILE A 46 -4.59 10.88 5.48
N GLU A 47 -4.94 10.83 6.77
CA GLU A 47 -6.30 10.53 7.23
C GLU A 47 -7.33 11.48 6.60
N ASP A 48 -7.08 12.80 6.65
CA ASP A 48 -7.94 13.79 6.02
C ASP A 48 -8.11 13.57 4.51
N VAL A 49 -7.02 13.23 3.81
CA VAL A 49 -7.06 12.92 2.37
C VAL A 49 -7.91 11.68 2.09
N LEU A 50 -7.74 10.62 2.87
CA LEU A 50 -8.52 9.39 2.74
C LEU A 50 -10.01 9.64 3.00
N LEU A 51 -10.35 10.40 4.05
CA LEU A 51 -11.73 10.76 4.39
C LEU A 51 -12.39 11.59 3.28
N LYS A 52 -11.69 12.61 2.76
CA LYS A 52 -12.19 13.46 1.67
C LYS A 52 -12.39 12.67 0.37
N ALA A 53 -11.57 11.65 0.13
CA ALA A 53 -11.71 10.73 -1.00
C ALA A 53 -12.80 9.66 -0.78
N GLY A 54 -13.44 9.60 0.39
CA GLY A 54 -14.44 8.58 0.73
C GLY A 54 -13.85 7.16 0.86
N ILE A 55 -12.55 7.05 1.11
CA ILE A 55 -11.86 5.77 1.23
C ILE A 55 -12.06 5.22 2.65
N THR A 56 -12.47 3.96 2.75
CA THR A 56 -12.61 3.27 4.05
C THR A 56 -11.25 2.76 4.53
N PHE A 57 -10.90 3.03 5.79
CA PHE A 57 -9.67 2.60 6.42
C PHE A 57 -9.82 2.41 7.93
N GLU A 58 -8.87 1.68 8.51
CA GLU A 58 -8.65 1.59 9.95
C GLU A 58 -7.28 2.20 10.31
N ARG A 59 -7.23 3.06 11.32
CA ARG A 59 -5.97 3.63 11.83
C ARG A 59 -5.32 2.73 12.85
N GLU A 60 -3.99 2.72 12.85
CA GLU A 60 -3.18 1.99 13.83
C GLU A 60 -3.69 0.55 14.02
N LYS A 61 -4.04 -0.09 12.90
CA LYS A 61 -4.70 -1.40 12.91
C LYS A 61 -3.70 -2.45 13.35
N ARG A 62 -3.92 -3.01 14.55
CA ARG A 62 -3.09 -4.09 15.07
C ARG A 62 -3.25 -5.37 14.23
N LEU A 63 -2.18 -5.77 13.52
CA LEU A 63 -2.08 -7.03 12.79
C LEU A 63 -1.57 -8.17 13.71
N SER A 64 -0.67 -7.82 14.63
CA SER A 64 -0.12 -8.71 15.65
C SER A 64 0.24 -7.92 16.92
N ALA A 65 0.79 -8.57 17.94
CA ALA A 65 1.25 -7.88 19.15
C ALA A 65 2.27 -6.75 18.90
N GLY A 66 3.05 -6.82 17.81
CA GLY A 66 4.11 -5.84 17.48
C GLY A 66 4.02 -5.21 16.09
N ASP A 67 2.99 -5.56 15.31
CA ASP A 67 2.80 -5.06 13.95
C ASP A 67 1.55 -4.18 13.90
N ILE A 68 1.79 -2.87 13.89
CA ILE A 68 0.75 -1.84 13.86
C ILE A 68 1.11 -0.87 12.73
N PRO A 69 0.64 -1.09 11.49
CA PRO A 69 0.71 -0.09 10.44
C PRO A 69 -0.10 1.16 10.80
N ASP A 70 0.29 2.29 10.21
CA ASP A 70 -0.43 3.56 10.40
C ASP A 70 -1.87 3.46 9.87
N PHE A 71 -2.06 2.80 8.73
CA PHE A 71 -3.38 2.56 8.15
C PHE A 71 -3.50 1.17 7.54
N LEU A 72 -4.69 0.58 7.67
CA LEU A 72 -5.16 -0.52 6.85
C LEU A 72 -6.37 -0.06 6.04
N VAL A 73 -6.20 0.10 4.74
CA VAL A 73 -7.25 0.51 3.80
C VAL A 73 -8.04 -0.71 3.33
N ALA A 74 -9.31 -0.50 2.98
CA ALA A 74 -10.17 -1.52 2.41
C ALA A 74 -9.49 -2.28 1.25
N GLY A 75 -9.70 -3.60 1.20
CA GLY A 75 -9.00 -4.49 0.28
C GLY A 75 -7.62 -4.96 0.78
N GLY A 76 -7.22 -4.59 2.01
CA GLY A 76 -6.02 -5.11 2.67
C GLY A 76 -4.74 -4.33 2.37
N VAL A 77 -4.85 -3.07 1.94
CA VAL A 77 -3.68 -2.25 1.59
C VAL A 77 -3.15 -1.57 2.85
N VAL A 78 -1.92 -1.88 3.23
CA VAL A 78 -1.24 -1.20 4.34
C VAL A 78 -0.62 0.11 3.83
N VAL A 79 -0.74 1.18 4.63
CA VAL A 79 0.01 2.42 4.43
C VAL A 79 0.91 2.64 5.64
N GLU A 80 2.19 2.86 5.38
CA GLU A 80 3.19 3.22 6.39
C GLU A 80 3.83 4.57 6.04
N CYS A 81 3.88 5.48 7.00
CA CYS A 81 4.37 6.85 6.86
C CYS A 81 5.79 6.95 7.41
N LYS A 82 6.71 7.55 6.64
CA LYS A 82 8.11 7.75 7.08
C LYS A 82 8.68 9.09 6.64
N ILE A 83 9.54 9.68 7.46
CA ILE A 83 10.30 10.91 7.13
C ILE A 83 11.81 10.60 6.98
N ARG A 84 12.43 11.18 5.94
CA ARG A 84 13.82 10.95 5.45
C ARG A 84 14.92 10.97 6.51
N ASP A 85 14.76 11.71 7.59
CA ASP A 85 15.77 11.85 8.64
C ASP A 85 15.33 11.29 10.01
N LYS A 86 14.14 10.67 10.07
CA LYS A 86 13.61 10.07 11.30
C LYS A 86 13.68 8.54 11.31
N SER A 87 13.99 7.94 10.17
CA SER A 87 13.93 6.49 9.98
C SER A 87 15.09 5.98 9.13
N ARG A 88 15.65 4.83 9.52
CA ARG A 88 16.69 4.15 8.73
C ARG A 88 16.03 3.26 7.69
N LYS A 89 16.47 3.34 6.43
CA LYS A 89 15.93 2.54 5.30
C LYS A 89 15.83 1.04 5.60
N ILE A 90 16.83 0.49 6.28
CA ILE A 90 16.85 -0.94 6.63
C ILE A 90 15.77 -1.31 7.66
N GLU A 91 15.45 -0.40 8.59
CA GLU A 91 14.39 -0.61 9.59
C GLU A 91 13.02 -0.52 8.94
N VAL A 92 12.84 0.45 8.04
CA VAL A 92 11.64 0.56 7.20
C VAL A 92 11.44 -0.73 6.40
N PHE A 93 12.47 -1.21 5.70
CA PHE A 93 12.36 -2.44 4.92
C PHE A 93 11.94 -3.65 5.78
N LYS A 94 12.59 -3.85 6.94
CA LYS A 94 12.23 -4.92 7.89
C LYS A 94 10.79 -4.81 8.39
N GLN A 95 10.30 -3.59 8.59
CA GLN A 95 8.90 -3.36 8.96
C GLN A 95 7.95 -3.78 7.84
N LEU A 96 8.21 -3.39 6.58
CA LEU A 96 7.41 -3.82 5.44
C LEU A 96 7.44 -5.34 5.27
N GLN A 97 8.58 -5.99 5.51
CA GLN A 97 8.69 -7.46 5.51
C GLN A 97 7.80 -8.13 6.55
N ARG A 98 7.71 -7.57 7.76
CA ARG A 98 6.80 -8.09 8.81
C ARG A 98 5.35 -7.96 8.39
N TYR A 99 4.94 -6.79 7.89
CA TYR A 99 3.57 -6.59 7.38
C TYR A 99 3.24 -7.56 6.25
N ALA A 100 4.21 -7.81 5.37
CA ALA A 100 4.03 -8.72 4.25
C ALA A 100 3.82 -10.19 4.67
N GLN A 101 4.04 -10.58 5.92
CA GLN A 101 3.74 -11.93 6.41
C GLN A 101 2.25 -12.13 6.76
N HIS A 102 1.49 -11.05 6.97
CA HIS A 102 0.11 -11.13 7.49
C HIS A 102 -0.94 -11.41 6.41
N PRO A 103 -1.75 -12.48 6.48
CA PRO A 103 -2.71 -12.82 5.42
C PRO A 103 -3.72 -11.71 5.08
N SER A 104 -4.03 -10.84 6.03
CA SER A 104 -4.93 -9.69 5.82
C SER A 104 -4.33 -8.55 4.99
N VAL A 105 -3.03 -8.58 4.72
CA VAL A 105 -2.32 -7.59 3.91
C VAL A 105 -2.22 -8.10 2.48
N SER A 106 -2.78 -7.35 1.52
CA SER A 106 -2.74 -7.65 0.09
C SER A 106 -1.66 -6.84 -0.65
N ALA A 107 -1.38 -5.62 -0.20
CA ALA A 107 -0.35 -4.74 -0.75
C ALA A 107 0.16 -3.75 0.31
N ILE A 108 1.30 -3.12 0.05
CA ILE A 108 1.92 -2.16 0.97
C ILE A 108 2.28 -0.88 0.21
N VAL A 109 1.91 0.26 0.76
CA VAL A 109 2.29 1.60 0.27
C VAL A 109 3.14 2.29 1.34
N LEU A 110 4.40 2.57 1.00
CA LEU A 110 5.27 3.43 1.80
C LEU A 110 5.04 4.89 1.38
N ALA A 111 4.40 5.69 2.24
CA ALA A 111 4.21 7.11 2.06
C ALA A 111 5.38 7.87 2.71
N SER A 112 6.30 8.40 1.90
CA SER A 112 7.53 8.99 2.44
C SER A 112 8.17 10.02 1.52
N ASN A 113 8.93 10.95 2.10
CA ASN A 113 9.89 11.80 1.37
C ASN A 113 11.30 11.19 1.28
N MET A 114 11.49 9.97 1.78
CA MET A 114 12.74 9.22 1.72
C MET A 114 12.90 8.54 0.35
N ALA A 115 14.01 8.81 -0.35
CA ALA A 115 14.34 8.06 -1.56
C ALA A 115 14.82 6.64 -1.18
N MET A 116 14.05 5.62 -1.54
CA MET A 116 14.32 4.22 -1.22
C MET A 116 13.96 3.35 -2.43
N GLY A 117 14.88 2.47 -2.82
CA GLY A 117 14.56 1.40 -3.75
C GLY A 117 13.75 0.34 -3.03
N LEU A 118 12.54 0.07 -3.53
CA LEU A 118 11.71 -1.04 -3.07
C LEU A 118 11.68 -2.10 -4.19
N PRO A 119 11.73 -3.40 -3.84
CA PRO A 119 11.43 -4.44 -4.81
C PRO A 119 9.97 -4.32 -5.27
N PRO A 120 9.60 -4.91 -6.42
CA PRO A 120 8.21 -4.90 -6.90
C PRO A 120 7.24 -5.58 -5.92
N ASP A 121 7.71 -6.59 -5.18
CA ASP A 121 6.96 -7.26 -4.13
C ASP A 121 7.87 -7.65 -2.95
N ILE A 122 7.23 -7.89 -1.80
CA ILE A 122 7.84 -8.49 -0.62
C ILE A 122 6.95 -9.66 -0.21
N ASN A 123 7.50 -10.87 -0.14
CA ASN A 123 6.77 -12.11 0.15
C ASN A 123 5.52 -12.30 -0.76
N GLY A 124 5.64 -11.95 -2.04
CA GLY A 124 4.55 -12.07 -3.01
C GLY A 124 3.48 -10.97 -2.90
N LYS A 125 3.68 -9.95 -2.06
CA LYS A 125 2.77 -8.82 -1.92
C LYS A 125 3.34 -7.58 -2.58
N PRO A 126 2.63 -6.95 -3.53
CA PRO A 126 3.09 -5.74 -4.18
C PRO A 126 3.44 -4.64 -3.18
N VAL A 127 4.56 -3.97 -3.43
CA VAL A 127 5.03 -2.85 -2.60
C VAL A 127 5.25 -1.62 -3.46
N TYR A 128 4.69 -0.50 -3.04
CA TYR A 128 4.75 0.77 -3.75
C TYR A 128 5.33 1.87 -2.88
N ALA A 129 6.01 2.83 -3.52
CA ALA A 129 6.45 4.06 -2.89
C ALA A 129 5.57 5.24 -3.34
N ALA A 130 4.83 5.83 -2.41
CA ALA A 130 4.21 7.14 -2.59
C ALA A 130 5.22 8.21 -2.17
N SER A 131 5.99 8.71 -3.15
CA SER A 131 6.94 9.80 -2.93
C SER A 131 6.23 11.10 -2.58
N LEU A 132 6.45 11.61 -1.37
CA LEU A 132 5.84 12.84 -0.84
C LEU A 132 6.77 14.06 -0.94
N SER A 133 7.98 13.89 -1.47
CA SER A 133 8.86 15.02 -1.75
C SER A 133 8.17 15.95 -2.76
N ARG A 134 8.21 17.26 -2.50
CA ARG A 134 7.59 18.30 -3.35
C ARG A 134 7.76 17.95 -4.83
N GLY A 135 6.70 17.48 -5.47
CA GLY A 135 6.70 17.22 -6.91
C GLY A 135 6.90 18.55 -7.64
N TRP A 136 8.09 18.77 -8.19
CA TRP A 136 8.38 19.80 -9.16
C TRP A 136 9.19 19.14 -10.27
N ILE A 137 8.57 19.05 -11.44
CA ILE A 137 9.19 19.52 -12.68
C ILE A 137 8.95 21.03 -12.71
#